data_AF-A0A6M0SDR1-F1
#
_entry.id   AF-A0A6M0SDR1-F1
#
_cell.length_a   1.000
_cell.length_b   1.000
_cell.length_c   1.000
_cell.angle_alpha   90.00
_cell.angle_beta   90.00
_cell.angle_gamma   90.00
#
_symmetry.space_group_name_H-M   'P 1'
#
loop_
_entity.id
_entity.type
_entity.pdbx_description
1 polymer ?
#
loop_
_entity_poly.entity_id
_entity_poly.type
_entity_poly.pdbx_seq_one_letter_code
_entity_poly.pdbx_strand_id
1 'polypeptide(L)'
;MYPHPLTAQFEEFYRRWLTKAQQYDAAEPEELFDKFFSLYVVYNALYTKTATYLHNKAVREGTEEYQLDPNGSFPDRQAATRYVCQLLKSSSLMQSLESSSETSRALKELKAIVAEQHFRICLNPVTGEWEQERDLQLVSMLESNSKDENARAILQVIYQIRCNMFHGRKDIQPIQQKILVPLIIIFEKVIKKLFLKIEQVYQEFSW
;
A
#
# COMPACT_ATOMS: atom_id res chain seq x y z
N MET A 1 7.97 15.71 20.67
CA MET A 1 8.27 14.30 21.03
C MET A 1 9.15 13.73 19.93
N TYR A 2 10.38 13.31 20.24
CA TYR A 2 11.34 12.87 19.22
C TYR A 2 10.88 11.57 18.52
N PRO A 3 11.19 11.37 17.24
CA PRO A 3 11.04 10.06 16.62
C PRO A 3 12.05 9.11 17.27
N HIS A 4 11.61 8.34 18.26
CA HIS A 4 12.39 7.23 18.81
C HIS A 4 12.75 6.26 17.69
N PRO A 5 13.96 5.66 17.69
CA PRO A 5 14.34 4.60 16.76
C PRO A 5 13.23 3.54 16.69
N LEU A 6 13.16 2.85 15.55
CA LEU A 6 12.29 1.67 15.44
C LEU A 6 12.56 0.77 16.64
N THR A 7 11.53 0.59 17.46
CA THR A 7 11.69 -0.16 18.69
C THR A 7 11.89 -1.63 18.34
N ALA A 8 12.65 -2.38 19.14
CA ALA A 8 12.77 -3.82 18.98
C ALA A 8 11.38 -4.51 18.92
N GLN A 9 10.40 -3.95 19.65
CA GLN A 9 9.00 -4.38 19.61
C GLN A 9 8.35 -4.20 18.22
N PHE A 10 8.68 -3.14 17.48
CA PHE A 10 8.16 -2.93 16.13
C PHE A 10 8.83 -3.87 15.12
N GLU A 11 10.13 -4.11 15.23
CA GLU A 11 10.80 -5.12 14.41
C GLU A 11 10.23 -6.51 14.63
N GLU A 12 9.99 -6.88 15.89
CA GLU A 12 9.35 -8.14 16.25
C GLU A 12 7.92 -8.22 15.67
N PHE A 13 7.14 -7.14 15.79
CA PHE A 13 5.82 -7.05 15.16
C PHE A 13 5.90 -7.28 13.64
N TYR A 14 6.81 -6.57 12.95
CA TYR A 14 7.03 -6.69 11.51
C TYR A 14 7.39 -8.12 11.11
N ARG A 15 8.38 -8.72 11.79
CA ARG A 15 8.82 -10.10 11.51
C ARG A 15 7.70 -11.10 11.74
N ARG A 16 7.01 -11.03 12.87
CA ARG A 16 5.91 -11.95 13.22
C ARG A 16 4.81 -11.94 12.18
N TRP A 17 4.38 -10.76 11.73
CA TRP A 17 3.30 -10.65 10.75
C TRP A 17 3.74 -11.01 9.33
N LEU A 18 4.99 -10.74 8.95
CA LEU A 18 5.52 -11.23 7.68
C LEU A 18 5.66 -12.75 7.67
N THR A 19 6.16 -13.36 8.75
CA THR A 19 6.22 -14.81 8.88
C THR A 19 4.82 -15.43 8.80
N LYS A 20 3.83 -14.80 9.44
CA LYS A 20 2.42 -15.22 9.30
C LYS A 20 1.95 -15.14 7.85
N ALA A 21 2.22 -14.03 7.14
CA ALA A 21 1.85 -13.88 5.74
C ALA A 21 2.51 -14.93 4.81
N GLN A 22 3.72 -15.38 5.15
CA GLN A 22 4.47 -16.39 4.40
C GLN A 22 3.98 -17.82 4.63
N GLN A 23 3.18 -18.07 5.66
CA GLN A 23 2.63 -19.40 5.97
C GLN A 23 1.42 -19.77 5.10
N TYR A 24 0.80 -18.79 4.45
CA TYR A 24 -0.34 -19.00 3.56
C TYR A 24 0.14 -19.40 2.17
N ASP A 25 -0.45 -20.45 1.61
CA ASP A 25 -0.25 -20.92 0.25
C ASP A 25 -1.06 -20.03 -0.72
N ALA A 26 -0.53 -19.84 -1.93
CA ALA A 26 -1.17 -19.07 -2.98
C ALA A 26 -2.17 -19.89 -3.80
N ALA A 27 -2.36 -21.17 -3.48
CA ALA A 27 -3.22 -22.10 -4.21
C ALA A 27 -4.72 -21.89 -3.91
N GLU A 28 -5.08 -21.58 -2.67
CA GLU A 28 -6.47 -21.43 -2.24
C GLU A 28 -6.86 -19.95 -2.14
N PRO A 29 -8.07 -19.56 -2.60
CA PRO A 29 -8.50 -18.17 -2.54
C PRO A 29 -8.53 -17.62 -1.11
N GLU A 30 -9.03 -18.38 -0.14
CA GLU A 30 -9.10 -17.98 1.27
C GLU A 30 -7.70 -17.63 1.81
N GLU A 31 -6.69 -18.42 1.43
CA GLU A 31 -5.31 -18.21 1.86
C GLU A 31 -4.67 -16.97 1.18
N LEU A 32 -5.02 -16.67 -0.07
CA LEU A 32 -4.65 -15.40 -0.72
C LEU A 32 -5.24 -14.19 0.02
N PHE A 33 -6.48 -14.28 0.48
CA PHE A 33 -7.11 -13.23 1.28
C PHE A 33 -6.39 -13.05 2.61
N ASP A 34 -6.17 -14.13 3.35
CA ASP A 34 -5.48 -14.11 4.63
C ASP A 34 -4.04 -13.60 4.52
N LYS A 35 -3.35 -13.98 3.44
CA LYS A 35 -2.03 -13.45 3.10
C LYS A 35 -2.08 -11.94 2.86
N PHE A 36 -3.00 -11.47 2.02
CA PHE A 36 -3.15 -10.04 1.74
C PHE A 36 -3.48 -9.25 3.01
N PHE A 37 -4.41 -9.72 3.85
CA PHE A 37 -4.74 -9.08 5.12
C PHE A 37 -3.56 -9.04 6.08
N SER A 38 -2.81 -10.14 6.19
CA SER A 38 -1.62 -10.21 7.04
C SER A 38 -0.55 -9.21 6.59
N LEU A 39 -0.33 -9.08 5.28
CA LEU A 39 0.53 -8.04 4.70
C LEU A 39 -0.01 -6.63 4.98
N TYR A 40 -1.33 -6.43 4.89
CA TYR A 40 -1.93 -5.12 5.13
C TYR A 40 -1.78 -4.67 6.59
N VAL A 41 -1.83 -5.60 7.56
CA VAL A 41 -1.55 -5.27 8.97
C VAL A 41 -0.13 -4.70 9.12
N VAL A 42 0.86 -5.28 8.44
CA VAL A 42 2.22 -4.75 8.40
C VAL A 42 2.24 -3.37 7.73
N TYR A 43 1.60 -3.25 6.57
CA TYR A 43 1.56 -2.00 5.83
C TYR A 43 0.91 -0.85 6.60
N ASN A 44 -0.16 -1.12 7.34
CA ASN A 44 -0.83 -0.15 8.21
C ASN A 44 0.10 0.41 9.28
N ALA A 45 0.81 -0.47 9.97
CA ALA A 45 1.81 -0.05 10.93
C ALA A 45 2.91 0.82 10.28
N LEU A 46 3.36 0.46 9.08
CA LEU A 46 4.40 1.21 8.35
C LEU A 46 3.91 2.57 7.83
N TYR A 47 2.72 2.66 7.22
CA TYR A 47 2.23 3.95 6.73
C TYR A 47 1.83 4.89 7.88
N THR A 48 1.43 4.35 9.03
CA THR A 48 1.20 5.14 10.24
C THR A 48 2.52 5.76 10.72
N LYS A 49 3.60 4.97 10.81
CA LYS A 49 4.95 5.48 11.12
C LYS A 49 5.41 6.51 10.09
N THR A 50 5.13 6.28 8.81
CA THR A 50 5.43 7.22 7.72
C THR A 50 4.72 8.55 7.93
N ALA A 51 3.42 8.52 8.23
CA ALA A 51 2.64 9.73 8.50
C ALA A 51 3.18 10.51 9.70
N THR A 52 3.47 9.82 10.81
CA THR A 52 4.09 10.44 12.00
C THR A 52 5.45 11.06 11.68
N TYR A 53 6.29 10.36 10.93
CA TYR A 53 7.61 10.87 10.53
C TYR A 53 7.49 12.15 9.68
N LEU A 54 6.66 12.12 8.62
CA LEU A 54 6.48 13.25 7.73
C LEU A 54 5.85 14.46 8.44
N HIS A 55 4.88 14.22 9.32
CA HIS A 55 4.30 15.26 10.17
C HIS A 55 5.36 15.94 11.04
N ASN A 56 6.14 15.15 11.79
CA ASN A 56 7.20 15.69 12.66
C ASN A 56 8.27 16.44 11.85
N LYS A 57 8.57 15.96 10.64
CA LYS A 57 9.47 16.66 9.72
C LYS A 57 8.89 18.01 9.28
N ALA A 58 7.64 18.05 8.83
CA ALA A 58 6.96 19.26 8.40
C ALA A 58 6.89 20.32 9.51
N VAL A 59 6.56 19.91 10.74
CA VAL A 59 6.52 20.80 11.92
C VAL A 59 7.90 21.43 12.19
N ARG A 60 8.98 20.66 12.08
CA ARG A 60 10.35 21.19 12.26
C ARG A 60 10.77 22.15 11.15
N GLU A 61 10.33 21.87 9.92
CA GLU A 61 10.61 22.70 8.75
C GLU A 61 9.68 23.92 8.65
N GLY A 62 8.69 24.04 9.54
CA GLY A 62 7.73 25.14 9.55
C GLY A 62 6.74 25.09 8.37
N THR A 63 6.45 23.90 7.84
CA THR A 63 5.51 23.70 6.72
C THR A 63 4.17 23.16 7.19
N GLU A 64 3.10 23.50 6.47
CA GLU A 64 1.74 23.03 6.76
C GLU A 64 1.41 21.67 6.11
N GLU A 65 2.40 20.94 5.59
CA GLU A 65 2.18 19.63 4.97
C GLU A 65 2.01 18.50 6.00
N TYR A 66 1.36 17.40 5.61
CA TYR A 66 1.22 16.16 6.42
C TYR A 66 0.63 16.38 7.81
N GLN A 67 -0.31 17.30 7.95
CA GLN A 67 -0.96 17.56 9.24
C GLN A 67 -1.70 16.33 9.75
N LEU A 68 -1.38 15.96 10.99
CA LEU A 68 -2.14 15.00 11.78
C LEU A 68 -2.92 15.82 12.80
N ASP A 69 -4.23 15.92 12.60
CA ASP A 69 -5.11 16.61 13.54
C ASP A 69 -5.26 15.77 14.81
N PRO A 70 -4.86 16.28 16.00
CA PRO A 70 -5.03 15.57 17.27
C PRO A 70 -6.50 15.28 17.61
N ASN A 71 -7.43 16.09 17.10
CA ASN A 71 -8.86 15.99 17.33
C ASN A 71 -9.63 15.44 16.11
N GLY A 72 -8.94 15.24 15.00
CA GLY A 72 -9.51 14.78 13.74
C GLY A 72 -9.28 13.30 13.50
N SER A 73 -9.92 12.77 12.46
CA SER A 73 -9.67 11.40 12.01
C SER A 73 -8.28 11.28 11.37
N PHE A 74 -7.56 10.21 11.68
CA PHE A 74 -6.32 9.89 10.98
C PHE A 74 -6.56 9.83 9.45
N PRO A 75 -5.72 10.49 8.62
CA PRO A 75 -5.94 10.58 7.18
C PRO A 75 -5.51 9.28 6.46
N ASP A 76 -6.22 8.18 6.76
CA ASP A 76 -5.86 6.80 6.41
C ASP A 76 -5.53 6.62 4.92
N ARG A 77 -6.42 7.08 4.02
CA ARG A 77 -6.19 7.01 2.58
C ARG A 77 -4.96 7.77 2.13
N GLN A 78 -4.71 8.97 2.67
CA GLN A 78 -3.55 9.78 2.28
C GLN A 78 -2.26 9.17 2.82
N ALA A 79 -2.29 8.66 4.06
CA ALA A 79 -1.17 7.98 4.69
C ALA A 79 -0.77 6.72 3.88
N ALA A 80 -1.74 5.87 3.57
CA ALA A 80 -1.55 4.63 2.82
C ALA A 80 -1.23 4.82 1.32
N THR A 81 -1.26 6.04 0.79
CA THR A 81 -0.97 6.29 -0.63
C THR A 81 0.06 7.41 -0.79
N ARG A 82 -0.39 8.67 -0.76
CA ARG A 82 0.43 9.86 -1.00
C ARG A 82 1.66 9.93 -0.08
N TYR A 83 1.50 9.68 1.21
CA TYR A 83 2.60 9.85 2.18
C TYR A 83 3.67 8.78 2.01
N VAL A 84 3.26 7.52 1.79
CA VAL A 84 4.18 6.43 1.43
C VAL A 84 4.91 6.74 0.12
N CYS A 85 4.19 7.21 -0.91
CA CYS A 85 4.79 7.58 -2.19
C CYS A 85 5.86 8.69 -2.02
N GLN A 86 5.54 9.71 -1.21
CA GLN A 86 6.46 10.80 -0.89
C GLN A 86 7.72 10.31 -0.17
N LEU A 87 7.57 9.47 0.86
CA LEU A 87 8.69 8.95 1.63
C LEU A 87 9.61 8.07 0.77
N LEU A 88 9.02 7.19 -0.04
CA LEU A 88 9.78 6.27 -0.90
C LEU A 88 10.38 6.94 -2.13
N LYS A 89 9.82 8.08 -2.55
CA LYS A 89 9.98 8.71 -3.87
C LYS A 89 9.51 7.80 -4.99
N SER A 90 8.60 8.30 -5.81
CA SER A 90 7.91 7.53 -6.85
C SER A 90 8.87 6.85 -7.84
N SER A 91 9.94 7.52 -8.25
CA SER A 91 10.98 6.96 -9.12
C SER A 91 11.71 5.76 -8.51
N SER A 92 12.04 5.84 -7.22
CA SER A 92 12.72 4.78 -6.46
C SER A 92 11.78 3.61 -6.18
N LEU A 93 10.49 3.86 -5.92
CA LEU A 93 9.49 2.81 -5.83
C LEU A 93 9.33 2.07 -7.15
N MET A 94 9.08 2.79 -8.25
CA MET A 94 8.90 2.18 -9.57
C MET A 94 10.13 1.38 -10.01
N GLN A 95 11.34 1.93 -9.84
CA GLN A 95 12.57 1.20 -10.13
C GLN A 95 12.67 -0.11 -9.34
N SER A 96 12.25 -0.10 -8.07
CA SER A 96 12.25 -1.31 -7.24
C SER A 96 11.21 -2.33 -7.71
N LEU A 97 10.05 -1.90 -8.18
CA LEU A 97 9.02 -2.79 -8.74
C LEU A 97 9.42 -3.33 -10.12
N GLU A 98 10.22 -2.58 -10.87
CA GLU A 98 10.72 -2.97 -12.20
C GLU A 98 12.00 -3.81 -12.13
N SER A 99 12.67 -3.85 -10.97
CA SER A 99 14.01 -4.44 -10.79
C SER A 99 14.09 -5.97 -10.91
N SER A 100 13.03 -6.72 -10.60
CA SER A 100 13.01 -8.17 -10.76
C SER A 100 11.97 -8.60 -11.78
N SER A 101 12.27 -9.69 -12.49
CA SER A 101 11.37 -10.27 -13.49
C SER A 101 10.00 -10.61 -12.89
N GLU A 102 9.98 -11.10 -11.65
CA GLU A 102 8.77 -11.43 -10.91
C GLU A 102 7.89 -10.20 -10.64
N THR A 103 8.42 -9.15 -10.01
CA THR A 103 7.61 -7.96 -9.68
C THR A 103 7.23 -7.16 -10.93
N SER A 104 8.11 -7.14 -11.95
CA SER A 104 7.83 -6.50 -13.23
C SER A 104 6.70 -7.22 -13.99
N ARG A 105 6.70 -8.57 -13.97
CA ARG A 105 5.63 -9.37 -14.55
C ARG A 105 4.32 -9.18 -13.78
N ALA A 106 4.35 -9.26 -12.45
CA ALA A 106 3.17 -9.00 -11.62
C ALA A 106 2.59 -7.60 -11.87
N LEU A 107 3.45 -6.58 -12.05
CA LEU A 107 3.00 -5.23 -12.40
C LEU A 107 2.28 -5.19 -13.76
N LYS A 108 2.81 -5.87 -14.78
CA LYS A 108 2.14 -5.95 -16.09
C LYS A 108 0.81 -6.69 -16.01
N GLU A 109 0.77 -7.81 -15.30
CA GLU A 109 -0.44 -8.60 -15.07
C GLU A 109 -1.51 -7.76 -14.33
N LEU A 110 -1.13 -7.08 -13.25
CA LEU A 110 -2.04 -6.19 -12.51
C LEU A 110 -2.61 -5.09 -13.43
N LYS A 111 -1.76 -4.42 -14.22
CA LYS A 111 -2.22 -3.37 -15.14
C LYS A 111 -3.22 -3.90 -16.16
N ALA A 112 -2.94 -5.05 -16.78
CA ALA A 112 -3.85 -5.68 -17.74
C ALA A 112 -5.21 -6.01 -17.09
N ILE A 113 -5.19 -6.61 -15.92
CA ILE A 113 -6.39 -6.97 -15.16
C ILE A 113 -7.26 -5.74 -14.84
N VAL A 114 -6.64 -4.64 -14.42
CA VAL A 114 -7.36 -3.39 -14.09
C VAL A 114 -7.91 -2.73 -15.37
N ALA A 115 -7.13 -2.72 -16.46
CA ALA A 115 -7.51 -2.13 -17.75
C ALA A 115 -8.69 -2.87 -18.42
N GLU A 116 -8.79 -4.19 -18.24
CA GLU A 116 -9.91 -4.99 -18.74
C GLU A 116 -11.26 -4.66 -18.06
N GLN A 117 -11.27 -3.85 -16.98
CA GLN A 117 -12.47 -3.44 -16.23
C GLN A 117 -13.35 -4.60 -15.74
N HIS A 118 -12.82 -5.82 -15.70
CA HIS A 118 -13.47 -6.98 -15.10
C HIS A 118 -13.59 -6.86 -13.56
N PHE A 119 -12.85 -5.93 -12.95
CA PHE A 119 -12.85 -5.65 -11.52
C PHE A 119 -13.36 -4.26 -11.23
N ARG A 120 -14.43 -4.17 -10.44
CA ARG A 120 -14.93 -2.92 -9.87
C ARG A 120 -14.09 -2.58 -8.66
N ILE A 121 -13.06 -1.77 -8.84
CA ILE A 121 -12.10 -1.47 -7.78
C ILE A 121 -12.65 -0.31 -6.95
N CYS A 122 -12.89 0.84 -7.55
CA CYS A 122 -13.48 1.99 -6.88
C CYS A 122 -14.96 1.76 -6.59
N LEU A 123 -15.26 1.48 -5.32
CA LEU A 123 -16.61 1.37 -4.79
C LEU A 123 -16.90 2.54 -3.87
N ASN A 124 -18.13 3.05 -3.92
CA ASN A 124 -18.62 4.01 -2.97
C ASN A 124 -18.62 3.38 -1.56
N PRO A 125 -18.00 4.00 -0.55
CA PRO A 125 -17.85 3.40 0.76
C PRO A 125 -19.17 3.30 1.55
N VAL A 126 -20.21 4.04 1.15
CA VAL A 126 -21.53 4.04 1.81
C VAL A 126 -22.50 3.12 1.08
N THR A 127 -22.59 3.25 -0.25
CA THR A 127 -23.58 2.50 -1.04
C THR A 127 -23.04 1.17 -1.59
N GLY A 128 -21.72 1.00 -1.62
CA GLY A 128 -21.07 -0.14 -2.27
C GLY A 128 -21.18 -0.12 -3.80
N GLU A 129 -21.75 0.95 -4.37
CA GLU A 129 -21.94 1.09 -5.81
C GLU A 129 -20.62 1.35 -6.52
N TRP A 130 -20.53 0.89 -7.75
CA TRP A 130 -19.35 1.06 -8.57
C TRP A 130 -19.20 2.50 -9.05
N GLU A 131 -18.06 3.10 -8.77
CA GLU A 131 -17.69 4.45 -9.23
C GLU A 131 -16.83 4.34 -10.50
N GLN A 132 -17.46 4.03 -11.63
CA GLN A 132 -16.80 3.74 -12.91
C GLN A 132 -15.79 4.81 -13.35
N GLU A 133 -16.11 6.09 -13.20
CA GLU A 133 -15.20 7.18 -13.57
C GLU A 133 -13.89 7.14 -12.78
N ARG A 134 -13.93 6.73 -11.51
CA ARG A 134 -12.72 6.60 -10.69
C ARG A 134 -11.88 5.38 -11.10
N ASP A 135 -12.51 4.30 -11.53
CA ASP A 135 -11.79 3.16 -12.11
C ASP A 135 -11.10 3.54 -13.42
N LEU A 136 -11.76 4.30 -14.30
CA LEU A 136 -11.14 4.81 -15.54
C LEU A 136 -9.96 5.75 -15.25
N GLN A 137 -10.08 6.60 -14.23
CA GLN A 137 -8.96 7.43 -13.76
C GLN A 137 -7.81 6.57 -13.25
N LEU A 138 -8.11 5.51 -12.48
CA LEU A 138 -7.10 4.59 -11.96
C LEU A 138 -6.37 3.85 -13.09
N VAL A 139 -7.09 3.39 -14.12
CA VAL A 139 -6.50 2.83 -15.34
C VAL A 139 -5.58 3.84 -16.02
N SER A 140 -6.07 5.07 -16.26
CA SER A 140 -5.27 6.11 -16.90
C SER A 140 -3.98 6.42 -16.13
N MET A 141 -4.01 6.41 -14.79
CA MET A 141 -2.82 6.64 -13.97
C MET A 141 -1.85 5.44 -14.02
N LEU A 142 -2.35 4.20 -14.09
CA LEU A 142 -1.54 2.97 -14.25
C LEU A 142 -0.88 2.89 -15.63
N GLU A 143 -1.50 3.43 -16.66
CA GLU A 143 -0.99 3.47 -18.04
C GLU A 143 -0.12 4.70 -18.33
N SER A 144 -0.12 5.69 -17.44
CA SER A 144 0.68 6.90 -17.59
C SER A 144 2.18 6.61 -17.68
N ASN A 145 2.88 7.42 -18.49
CA ASN A 145 4.34 7.46 -18.54
C ASN A 145 4.97 8.13 -17.30
N SER A 146 4.15 8.77 -16.46
CA SER A 146 4.59 9.38 -15.21
C SER A 146 4.81 8.31 -14.14
N LYS A 147 6.06 8.14 -13.69
CA LYS A 147 6.39 7.28 -12.55
C LYS A 147 5.65 7.70 -11.27
N ASP A 148 5.30 8.98 -11.13
CA ASP A 148 4.53 9.47 -9.99
C ASP A 148 3.08 8.98 -10.02
N GLU A 149 2.41 9.13 -11.17
CA GLU A 149 1.04 8.66 -11.33
C GLU A 149 0.95 7.15 -11.19
N ASN A 150 1.90 6.42 -11.80
CA ASN A 150 2.00 4.97 -11.68
C ASN A 150 2.15 4.50 -10.24
N ALA A 151 3.11 5.06 -9.50
CA ALA A 151 3.35 4.71 -8.12
C ALA A 151 2.12 4.97 -7.24
N ARG A 152 1.48 6.13 -7.41
CA ARG A 152 0.25 6.48 -6.68
C ARG A 152 -0.89 5.54 -7.03
N ALA A 153 -1.08 5.21 -8.30
CA ALA A 153 -2.12 4.30 -8.75
C ALA A 153 -1.97 2.90 -8.16
N ILE A 154 -0.75 2.36 -8.13
CA ILE A 154 -0.47 1.05 -7.51
C ILE A 154 -0.85 1.05 -6.02
N LEU A 155 -0.46 2.09 -5.27
CA LEU A 155 -0.83 2.20 -3.86
C LEU A 155 -2.34 2.40 -3.68
N GLN A 156 -3.01 3.09 -4.60
CA GLN A 156 -4.47 3.23 -4.61
C GLN A 156 -5.18 1.89 -4.88
N VAL A 157 -4.68 1.06 -5.80
CA VAL A 157 -5.21 -0.29 -6.00
C VAL A 157 -5.11 -1.10 -4.71
N ILE A 158 -3.94 -1.13 -4.07
CA ILE A 158 -3.74 -1.84 -2.78
C ILE A 158 -4.74 -1.34 -1.73
N TYR A 159 -4.88 -0.02 -1.58
CA TYR A 159 -5.79 0.59 -0.63
C TYR A 159 -7.27 0.23 -0.91
N GLN A 160 -7.66 0.30 -2.18
CA GLN A 160 -9.05 0.10 -2.57
C GLN A 160 -9.44 -1.38 -2.51
N ILE A 161 -8.54 -2.29 -2.91
CA ILE A 161 -8.76 -3.73 -2.71
C ILE A 161 -8.91 -4.05 -1.23
N ARG A 162 -8.12 -3.42 -0.36
CA ARG A 162 -8.34 -3.51 1.10
C ARG A 162 -9.75 -3.06 1.48
N CYS A 163 -10.18 -1.86 1.08
CA CYS A 163 -11.54 -1.38 1.34
C CYS A 163 -12.60 -2.38 0.89
N ASN A 164 -12.47 -2.91 -0.33
CA ASN A 164 -13.44 -3.83 -0.92
C ASN A 164 -13.47 -5.17 -0.17
N MET A 165 -12.35 -5.64 0.37
CA MET A 165 -12.33 -6.86 1.18
C MET A 165 -12.91 -6.64 2.59
N PHE A 166 -12.80 -5.43 3.16
CA PHE A 166 -13.40 -5.10 4.45
C PHE A 166 -14.91 -4.76 4.37
N HIS A 167 -15.37 -4.20 3.25
CA HIS A 167 -16.74 -3.67 3.10
C HIS A 167 -17.58 -4.40 2.04
N GLY A 168 -16.98 -5.23 1.18
CA GLY A 168 -17.66 -5.93 0.10
C GLY A 168 -18.49 -7.13 0.56
N ARG A 169 -19.38 -7.59 -0.33
CA ARG A 169 -20.09 -8.87 -0.17
C ARG A 169 -19.06 -9.98 0.03
N LYS A 170 -19.22 -10.77 1.10
CA LYS A 170 -18.27 -11.78 1.59
C LYS A 170 -18.10 -13.01 0.70
N ASP A 171 -18.61 -12.96 -0.53
CA ASP A 171 -18.52 -14.08 -1.46
C ASP A 171 -17.17 -14.01 -2.18
N ILE A 172 -16.31 -14.95 -1.84
CA ILE A 172 -15.02 -15.16 -2.49
C ILE A 172 -15.29 -15.66 -3.90
N GLN A 173 -14.93 -14.87 -4.91
CA GLN A 173 -15.08 -15.26 -6.31
C GLN A 173 -13.72 -15.62 -6.92
N PRO A 174 -13.63 -16.64 -7.80
CA PRO A 174 -12.38 -17.01 -8.48
C PRO A 174 -11.73 -15.85 -9.22
N ILE A 175 -12.52 -14.85 -9.64
CA ILE A 175 -12.00 -13.64 -10.26
C ILE A 175 -11.10 -12.87 -9.27
N GLN A 176 -11.43 -12.78 -7.98
CA GLN A 176 -10.62 -12.08 -6.97
C GLN A 176 -9.22 -12.70 -6.80
N GLN A 177 -9.03 -13.99 -7.07
CA GLN A 177 -7.69 -14.59 -7.08
C GLN A 177 -6.79 -13.96 -8.15
N LYS A 178 -7.33 -13.72 -9.36
CA LYS A 178 -6.56 -13.20 -10.49
C LYS A 178 -5.90 -11.86 -10.17
N ILE A 179 -6.60 -10.99 -9.45
CA ILE A 179 -6.04 -9.68 -9.05
C ILE A 179 -5.15 -9.80 -7.81
N LEU A 180 -5.47 -10.68 -6.85
CA LEU A 180 -4.73 -10.79 -5.60
C LEU A 180 -3.32 -11.35 -5.79
N VAL A 181 -3.12 -12.34 -6.66
CA VAL A 181 -1.79 -12.94 -6.90
C VAL A 181 -0.74 -11.90 -7.30
N PRO A 182 -0.90 -11.14 -8.40
CA PRO A 182 0.07 -10.11 -8.77
C PRO A 182 0.14 -8.98 -7.74
N LEU A 183 -0.99 -8.63 -7.12
CA LEU A 183 -1.03 -7.57 -6.11
C LEU A 183 -0.23 -7.92 -4.85
N ILE A 184 -0.29 -9.17 -4.38
CA ILE A 184 0.48 -9.65 -3.21
C ILE A 184 1.98 -9.57 -3.48
N ILE A 185 2.44 -10.00 -4.66
CA ILE A 185 3.86 -9.92 -5.06
C ILE A 185 4.35 -8.46 -5.03
N ILE A 186 3.55 -7.54 -5.61
CA ILE A 186 3.85 -6.11 -5.58
C ILE A 186 3.85 -5.58 -4.15
N PHE A 187 2.87 -6.00 -3.34
CA PHE A 187 2.67 -5.50 -1.99
C PHE A 187 3.79 -5.92 -1.04
N GLU A 188 4.27 -7.16 -1.11
CA GLU A 188 5.45 -7.63 -0.38
C GLU A 188 6.67 -6.77 -0.69
N LYS A 189 6.88 -6.43 -1.97
CA LYS A 189 7.99 -5.56 -2.39
C LYS A 189 7.84 -4.13 -1.86
N VAL A 190 6.63 -3.58 -1.88
CA VAL A 190 6.30 -2.26 -1.30
C VAL A 190 6.60 -2.26 0.20
N ILE A 191 6.10 -3.25 0.94
CA ILE A 191 6.29 -3.40 2.40
C ILE A 191 7.78 -3.49 2.74
N LYS A 192 8.52 -4.35 2.05
CA LYS A 192 9.97 -4.50 2.27
C LYS A 192 10.71 -3.18 2.03
N LYS A 193 10.41 -2.50 0.93
CA LYS A 193 11.05 -1.22 0.60
C LYS A 193 10.70 -0.14 1.63
N LEU A 194 9.44 -0.08 2.06
CA LEU A 194 8.97 0.88 3.05
C LEU A 194 9.59 0.64 4.42
N PHE A 195 9.67 -0.61 4.87
CA PHE A 195 10.34 -0.97 6.11
C PHE A 195 11.79 -0.50 6.13
N LEU A 196 12.58 -0.86 5.11
CA LEU A 196 13.98 -0.44 4.99
C LEU A 196 14.13 1.08 4.96
N LYS A 197 13.20 1.79 4.30
CA LYS A 197 13.25 3.26 4.25
C LYS A 197 12.93 3.88 5.62
N ILE A 198 11.97 3.32 6.35
CA ILE A 198 11.62 3.76 7.70
C ILE A 198 12.81 3.50 8.65
N GLU A 199 13.42 2.32 8.59
CA GLU A 199 14.64 2.00 9.35
C GLU A 199 15.74 3.04 9.13
N GLN A 200 16.04 3.34 7.87
CA GLN A 200 17.02 4.36 7.51
C GLN A 200 16.69 5.73 8.11
N VAL A 201 15.47 6.25 7.91
CA VAL A 201 15.13 7.61 8.38
C VAL A 201 15.02 7.70 9.89
N TYR A 202 14.73 6.62 10.61
CA TYR A 202 14.70 6.66 12.08
C TYR A 202 16.10 6.54 12.69
N GLN A 203 17.05 5.89 12.01
CA GLN A 203 18.47 5.91 12.39
C GLN A 203 19.10 7.29 12.21
N GLU A 204 18.77 8.00 11.12
CA GLU A 204 19.26 9.36 10.83
C GLU A 204 18.81 10.41 11.88
N PHE A 205 17.74 10.14 12.63
CA PHE A 205 17.16 11.06 13.62
C PHE A 205 17.46 10.70 15.08
N SER A 206 18.26 9.68 15.33
CA SER A 206 18.61 9.22 16.69
C SER A 206 19.88 9.87 17.28
N TRP A 207 20.30 11.03 16.75
CA TRP A 207 21.46 11.81 17.20
C TRP A 207 21.05 13.22 17.62
#